data_AF-A0A1Y2H4A3-F1
#
_entry.id   AF-A0A1Y2H4A3-F1
#
_cell.length_a   1.000
_cell.length_b   1.000
_cell.length_c   1.000
_cell.angle_alpha   90.00
_cell.angle_beta   90.00
_cell.angle_gamma   90.00
#
_symmetry.space_group_name_H-M   'P 1'
#
loop_
_entity.id
_entity.type
_entity.pdbx_description
1 polymer ?
#
loop_
_entity_poly.entity_id
_entity_poly.type
_entity_poly.pdbx_seq_one_letter_code
_entity_poly.pdbx_strand_id
1 'polypeptide(L)'
;RADDISSYHRLDWVIPVIQLFHLQMLLASTILRTHYGTASTPGSIAFNVSLLERKRVSLEKPDFHATNELLRESFDALVQRAWEL
;
A
#
# COMPACT_ATOMS: atom_id res chain seq x y z
N ARG A 1 10.25 44.79 -6.29
CA ARG A 1 9.98 43.37 -5.96
C ARG A 1 8.51 43.08 -6.25
N ALA A 2 8.14 43.08 -7.53
CA ALA A 2 6.75 42.96 -8.00
C ALA A 2 6.43 41.58 -8.59
N ASP A 3 7.46 40.73 -8.78
CA ASP A 3 7.36 39.37 -9.34
C ASP A 3 7.48 38.26 -8.28
N ASP A 4 7.34 38.58 -6.99
CA ASP A 4 7.35 37.56 -5.95
C ASP A 4 6.02 36.80 -5.96
N ILE A 5 5.95 35.73 -6.76
CA ILE A 5 4.87 34.75 -6.69
C ILE A 5 4.90 34.13 -5.29
N SER A 6 3.87 34.41 -4.48
CA SER A 6 3.81 33.89 -3.12
C SER A 6 3.72 32.37 -3.11
N SER A 7 4.26 31.74 -2.05
CA SER A 7 4.24 30.26 -1.87
C SER A 7 2.85 29.65 -2.05
N TYR A 8 1.80 30.39 -1.68
CA TYR A 8 0.42 30.00 -1.92
C TYR A 8 0.08 29.86 -3.41
N HIS A 9 0.50 30.82 -4.25
CA HIS A 9 0.28 30.79 -5.71
C HIS A 9 1.15 29.74 -6.41
N ARG A 10 2.27 29.34 -5.80
CA ARG A 10 3.07 28.17 -6.22
C ARG A 10 2.43 26.83 -5.83
N LEU A 11 1.31 26.86 -5.10
CA LEU A 11 0.60 25.69 -4.60
C LEU A 11 1.46 24.80 -3.68
N ASP A 12 2.45 25.39 -3.00
CA ASP A 12 3.34 24.62 -2.11
C ASP A 12 2.55 23.93 -0.97
N TRP A 13 1.38 24.47 -0.61
CA TRP A 13 0.46 23.90 0.36
C TRP A 13 -0.13 22.54 -0.08
N VAL A 14 -0.07 22.19 -1.37
CA VAL A 14 -0.53 20.91 -1.91
C VAL A 14 0.53 19.80 -1.73
N ILE A 15 1.81 20.17 -1.57
CA ILE A 15 2.92 19.22 -1.45
C ILE A 15 2.68 18.19 -0.32
N PRO A 16 2.25 18.58 0.89
CA PRO A 16 1.92 17.61 1.95
C PRO A 16 0.87 16.58 1.55
N VAL A 17 -0.11 16.95 0.72
CA VAL A 17 -1.15 16.01 0.25
C VAL A 17 -0.53 14.92 -0.64
N ILE A 18 0.38 15.30 -1.54
CA ILE A 18 1.12 14.37 -2.38
C ILE A 18 2.06 13.50 -1.52
N GLN A 19 2.65 14.05 -0.47
CA GLN A 19 3.51 13.29 0.46
C GLN A 19 2.74 12.18 1.18
N LEU A 20 1.46 12.36 1.50
CA LEU A 20 0.62 11.30 2.09
C LEU A 20 0.46 10.10 1.15
N PHE A 21 0.30 10.34 -0.16
CA PHE A 21 0.26 9.26 -1.14
C PHE A 21 1.58 8.46 -1.15
N HIS A 22 2.72 9.15 -1.14
CA HIS A 22 4.03 8.49 -1.07
C HIS A 22 4.25 7.74 0.24
N LEU A 23 3.75 8.27 1.36
CA LEU A 23 3.78 7.58 2.65
C LEU A 23 2.99 6.26 2.59
N GLN A 24 1.81 6.26 1.96
CA GLN A 24 1.02 5.04 1.76
C GLN A 24 1.78 4.03 0.87
N MET A 25 2.44 4.50 -0.20
CA MET A 25 3.29 3.65 -1.04
C MET A 25 4.43 2.99 -0.26
N LEU A 26 5.12 3.79 0.56
CA LEU A 26 6.23 3.32 1.37
C LEU A 26 5.75 2.32 2.42
N LEU A 27 4.61 2.58 3.06
CA LEU A 27 4.02 1.70 4.06
C LEU A 27 3.61 0.36 3.46
N ALA A 28 2.88 0.37 2.33
CA ALA A 28 2.49 -0.86 1.63
C ALA A 28 3.72 -1.70 1.22
N SER A 29 4.76 -1.04 0.70
CA SER A 29 6.02 -1.69 0.34
C SER A 29 6.74 -2.28 1.55
N THR A 30 6.75 -1.56 2.67
CA THR A 30 7.36 -2.02 3.93
C THR A 30 6.62 -3.25 4.46
N ILE A 31 5.28 -3.20 4.53
CA ILE A 31 4.46 -4.33 4.97
C ILE A 31 4.71 -5.55 4.07
N LEU A 32 4.67 -5.34 2.75
CA LEU A 32 4.90 -6.41 1.78
C LEU A 32 6.27 -7.06 2.00
N ARG A 33 7.35 -6.27 2.14
CA ARG A 33 8.71 -6.81 2.33
C ARG A 33 8.90 -7.50 3.67
N THR A 34 8.34 -6.96 4.74
CA THR A 34 8.48 -7.53 6.09
C THR A 34 7.64 -8.79 6.27
N HIS A 35 6.45 -8.85 5.66
CA HIS A 35 5.45 -9.89 5.92
C HIS A 35 5.10 -10.74 4.69
N TYR A 36 5.93 -10.72 3.63
CA TYR A 36 5.66 -11.49 2.41
C TYR A 36 5.43 -12.97 2.72
N GLY A 37 6.34 -13.55 3.52
CA GLY A 37 6.31 -14.95 3.89
C GLY A 37 6.46 -15.90 2.70
N THR A 38 5.91 -17.10 2.83
CA THR A 38 5.99 -18.17 1.83
C THR A 38 4.60 -18.66 1.48
N ALA A 39 4.38 -19.05 0.22
CA ALA A 39 3.09 -19.57 -0.23
C ALA A 39 2.63 -20.84 0.50
N SER A 40 3.52 -21.50 1.25
CA SER A 40 3.21 -22.65 2.10
C SER A 40 2.66 -22.29 3.48
N THR A 41 2.75 -21.02 3.91
CA THR A 41 2.31 -20.58 5.24
C THR A 41 0.95 -19.91 5.15
N PRO A 42 -0.14 -20.53 5.66
CA PRO A 42 -1.46 -19.94 5.65
C PRO A 42 -1.48 -18.57 6.32
N GLY A 43 -2.12 -17.59 5.67
CA GLY A 43 -2.21 -16.22 6.15
C GLY A 43 -1.01 -15.33 5.86
N SER A 44 0.07 -15.85 5.26
CA SER A 44 1.12 -15.01 4.69
C SER A 44 0.62 -14.28 3.44
N ILE A 45 1.27 -13.16 3.09
CA ILE A 45 0.89 -12.43 1.88
C ILE A 45 1.14 -13.30 0.63
N ALA A 46 2.24 -14.04 0.58
CA ALA A 46 2.54 -14.97 -0.51
C ALA A 46 1.47 -16.06 -0.66
N PHE A 47 0.94 -16.59 0.45
CA PHE A 47 -0.19 -17.52 0.43
C PHE A 47 -1.43 -16.84 -0.17
N ASN A 48 -1.80 -15.64 0.27
CA ASN A 48 -2.95 -14.91 -0.26
C ASN A 48 -2.80 -14.57 -1.75
N VAL A 49 -1.60 -14.15 -2.19
CA VAL A 49 -1.29 -13.93 -3.61
C VAL A 49 -1.54 -15.19 -4.43
N SER A 50 -1.06 -16.34 -3.93
CA SER A 50 -1.22 -17.63 -4.63
C SER A 50 -2.68 -18.10 -4.64
N LEU A 51 -3.39 -17.92 -3.54
CA LEU A 51 -4.79 -18.34 -3.37
C LEU A 51 -5.74 -17.52 -4.25
N LEU A 52 -5.50 -16.22 -4.36
CA LEU A 52 -6.34 -15.30 -5.14
C LEU A 52 -5.83 -15.13 -6.59
N GLU A 53 -4.82 -15.91 -6.99
CA GLU A 53 -4.18 -15.85 -8.31
C GLU A 53 -3.77 -14.43 -8.74
N ARG A 54 -3.38 -13.58 -7.77
CA ARG A 54 -3.11 -12.17 -7.99
C ARG A 54 -1.80 -12.00 -8.77
N LYS A 55 -1.89 -11.32 -9.91
CA LYS A 55 -0.72 -10.98 -10.74
C LYS A 55 -0.12 -9.65 -10.26
N ARG A 56 1.18 -9.45 -10.50
CA ARG A 56 1.90 -8.16 -10.30
C ARG A 56 2.15 -7.73 -8.84
N VAL A 57 1.85 -8.59 -7.87
CA VAL A 57 2.33 -8.45 -6.49
C VAL A 57 3.65 -9.21 -6.38
N SER A 58 4.77 -8.48 -6.35
CA SER A 58 6.12 -9.06 -6.27
C SER A 58 7.01 -8.23 -5.37
N LEU A 59 8.04 -8.85 -4.80
CA LEU A 59 9.00 -8.17 -3.93
C LEU A 59 9.96 -7.25 -4.69
N GLU A 60 10.27 -7.55 -5.95
CA GLU A 60 11.28 -6.82 -6.73
C GLU A 60 10.71 -5.53 -7.32
N LYS A 61 9.49 -5.60 -7.87
CA LYS A 61 8.77 -4.45 -8.44
C LYS A 61 7.28 -4.60 -8.12
N PRO A 62 6.86 -4.28 -6.89
CA PRO A 62 5.45 -4.33 -6.54
C PRO A 62 4.68 -3.29 -7.35
N ASP A 63 3.64 -3.73 -8.04
CA ASP A 63 2.61 -2.80 -8.48
C ASP A 63 1.91 -2.26 -7.22
N PHE A 64 2.06 -0.96 -6.97
CA PHE A 64 1.56 -0.35 -5.75
C PHE A 64 0.05 -0.49 -5.61
N HIS A 65 -0.68 -0.33 -6.71
CA HIS A 65 -2.13 -0.42 -6.68
C HIS A 65 -2.57 -1.83 -6.32
N ALA A 66 -2.03 -2.84 -7.01
CA ALA A 66 -2.34 -4.24 -6.75
C ALA A 66 -1.93 -4.68 -5.33
N THR A 67 -0.77 -4.20 -4.85
CA THR A 67 -0.29 -4.51 -3.49
C THR A 67 -1.20 -3.90 -2.43
N ASN A 68 -1.56 -2.63 -2.59
CA ASN A 68 -2.43 -1.94 -1.64
C ASN A 68 -3.86 -2.52 -1.63
N GLU A 69 -4.38 -2.93 -2.79
CA GLU A 69 -5.66 -3.65 -2.90
C GLU A 69 -5.61 -4.96 -2.11
N LEU A 70 -4.61 -5.82 -2.36
CA LEU A 70 -4.46 -7.10 -1.66
C LEU A 70 -4.33 -6.93 -0.14
N LEU A 71 -3.56 -5.94 0.31
CA LEU A 71 -3.38 -5.67 1.74
C LEU A 71 -4.69 -5.22 2.41
N ARG A 72 -5.49 -4.41 1.72
CA ARG A 72 -6.81 -3.98 2.21
C ARG A 72 -7.78 -5.15 2.27
N GLU A 73 -7.88 -5.95 1.21
CA GLU A 73 -8.73 -7.14 1.19
C GLU A 73 -8.35 -8.14 2.28
N SER A 74 -7.05 -8.36 2.47
CA SER A 74 -6.54 -9.23 3.53
C SER A 74 -6.92 -8.69 4.91
N PHE A 75 -6.81 -7.38 5.13
CA PHE A 75 -7.21 -6.74 6.38
C PHE A 75 -8.72 -6.83 6.62
N ASP A 76 -9.53 -6.52 5.62
CA ASP A 76 -10.99 -6.55 5.71
C ASP A 76 -11.48 -7.97 6.05
N ALA A 77 -10.92 -9.00 5.40
CA ALA A 77 -11.23 -10.39 5.70
C ALA A 77 -10.83 -10.79 7.14
N LEU A 78 -9.70 -10.30 7.64
CA LEU A 78 -9.26 -10.53 9.02
C LEU A 78 -10.20 -9.86 10.02
N VAL A 79 -10.62 -8.62 9.77
CA VAL A 79 -11.56 -7.88 10.61
C VAL A 79 -12.93 -8.57 10.64
N GLN A 80 -13.44 -8.98 9.48
CA GLN A 80 -14.71 -9.71 9.38
C GLN A 80 -14.66 -11.01 10.18
N ARG A 81 -13.61 -11.82 9.98
CA ARG A 81 -13.42 -13.07 10.74
C ARG A 81 -13.32 -12.82 12.24
N ALA A 82 -12.62 -11.76 12.66
CA ALA A 82 -12.50 -11.40 14.07
C ALA A 82 -13.84 -10.96 14.69
N TRP A 83 -14.73 -10.40 13.88
CA TRP A 83 -16.07 -9.96 14.30
C TRP A 83 -17.08 -11.12 14.41
N GLU A 84 -16.86 -12.21 13.66
CA GLU A 84 -17.68 -13.43 13.72
C GLU A 84 -17.33 -14.34 14.92
N LEU A 85 -16.21 -14.09 15.59
CA LEU A 85 -15.74 -14.79 16.79
C LEU A 85 -16.30 -14.17 18.07
#